data_AF-A0A7W1PVN0-F1
#
_entry.id   AF-A0A7W1PVN0-F1
#
_cell.length_a   1.000
_cell.length_b   1.000
_cell.length_c   1.000
_cell.angle_alpha   90.00
_cell.angle_beta   90.00
_cell.angle_gamma   90.00
#
_symmetry.space_group_name_H-M   'P 1'
#
loop_
_entity.id
_entity.type
_entity.pdbx_description
1 polymer ?
#
loop_
_entity_poly.entity_id
_entity_poly.type
_entity_poly.pdbx_seq_one_letter_code
_entity_poly.pdbx_strand_id
1 'polypeptide(L)'
;MPKILVIRFSSIGDIVLTTPVIRCLKQQLQDAEVHFLTKKAFQPVLKANPYIDKLHLLEGSLKDLVEQLHQENFDYIIDLHGNLRTLMIKFKLKKPSFSFDKLNYEKWLLVNFKINKMPGIHIVDRYLKTVEFLGVKNDGKGLDYFIPEADEVDIKTLPEPQQQGYIGFVIGGQHATKKLPVEKIISIIHKIASPFILLGGKEDMEAAEKISAFAGKEKVYNACGKFNINKSASLVKQAKKIISHDTGLMH
;
A
#
# COMPACT_ATOMS: atom_id res chain seq x y z
N MET A 1 -4.40 29.16 -2.11
CA MET A 1 -4.67 27.73 -2.34
C MET A 1 -3.39 26.99 -2.04
N PRO A 2 -3.33 26.10 -1.04
CA PRO A 2 -2.07 25.49 -0.65
C PRO A 2 -1.65 24.42 -1.67
N LYS A 3 -0.41 24.50 -2.15
CA LYS A 3 0.23 23.46 -2.98
C LYS A 3 1.15 22.60 -2.12
N ILE A 4 0.79 21.33 -1.96
CA ILE A 4 1.34 20.44 -0.93
C ILE A 4 2.04 19.26 -1.59
N LEU A 5 3.28 18.99 -1.17
CA LEU A 5 4.01 17.79 -1.57
C LEU A 5 3.96 16.73 -0.46
N VAL A 6 3.31 15.60 -0.71
CA VAL A 6 3.35 14.43 0.16
C VAL A 6 4.46 13.47 -0.30
N ILE A 7 5.30 12.98 0.63
CA ILE A 7 6.45 12.12 0.29
C ILE A 7 6.34 10.75 0.98
N ARG A 8 6.34 9.66 0.18
CA ARG A 8 6.47 8.28 0.67
C ARG A 8 7.13 7.37 -0.36
N PHE A 9 8.26 6.76 0.01
CA PHE A 9 9.07 5.95 -0.93
C PHE A 9 8.96 4.43 -0.81
N SER A 10 8.22 3.88 0.15
CA SER A 10 8.01 2.43 0.32
C SER A 10 7.13 2.16 1.54
N SER A 11 6.65 0.95 1.76
CA SER A 11 6.34 -0.14 0.81
C SER A 11 4.93 0.05 0.23
N ILE A 12 4.36 -0.92 -0.51
CA ILE A 12 2.98 -0.83 -1.02
C ILE A 12 1.99 -0.58 0.13
N GLY A 13 2.05 -1.39 1.19
CA GLY A 13 1.15 -1.24 2.33
C GLY A 13 1.27 0.14 2.99
N ASP A 14 2.51 0.62 3.18
CA ASP A 14 2.72 1.96 3.73
C ASP A 14 2.20 3.08 2.82
N ILE A 15 2.24 2.89 1.50
CA ILE A 15 1.70 3.87 0.54
C ILE A 15 0.18 3.90 0.63
N VAL A 16 -0.48 2.74 0.68
CA VAL A 16 -1.93 2.65 0.89
C VAL A 16 -2.32 3.31 2.24
N LEU A 17 -1.51 3.11 3.29
CA LEU A 17 -1.71 3.76 4.59
C LEU A 17 -1.59 5.30 4.55
N THR A 18 -1.02 5.90 3.50
CA THR A 18 -1.00 7.37 3.33
C THR A 18 -2.26 7.94 2.70
N THR A 19 -3.10 7.11 2.09
CA THR A 19 -4.27 7.57 1.33
C THR A 19 -5.28 8.41 2.14
N PRO A 20 -5.50 8.18 3.45
CA PRO A 20 -6.33 9.07 4.25
C PRO A 20 -5.76 10.49 4.34
N VAL A 21 -4.43 10.67 4.39
CA VAL A 21 -3.81 12.00 4.38
C VAL A 21 -4.08 12.70 3.05
N ILE A 22 -3.86 12.01 1.94
CA ILE A 22 -4.08 12.56 0.59
C ILE A 22 -5.54 13.00 0.42
N ARG A 23 -6.47 12.11 0.77
CA ARG A 23 -7.91 12.35 0.67
C ARG A 23 -8.37 13.50 1.56
N CYS A 24 -7.95 13.51 2.83
CA CYS A 24 -8.35 14.57 3.77
C CYS A 24 -7.75 15.93 3.38
N LEU A 25 -6.49 15.98 2.90
CA LEU A 25 -5.92 17.21 2.35
C LEU A 25 -6.76 17.74 1.18
N LYS A 26 -7.13 16.87 0.23
CA LYS A 26 -7.89 17.27 -0.95
C LYS A 26 -9.33 17.68 -0.65
N GLN A 27 -9.97 17.04 0.33
CA GLN A 27 -11.39 17.27 0.64
C GLN A 27 -11.65 18.36 1.67
N GLN A 28 -10.71 18.63 2.59
CA GLN A 28 -10.92 19.56 3.71
C GLN A 28 -10.26 20.93 3.50
N LEU A 29 -9.35 21.05 2.55
CA LEU A 29 -8.71 22.32 2.21
C LEU A 29 -9.29 22.87 0.91
N GLN A 30 -9.72 24.13 0.94
CA GLN A 30 -10.25 24.83 -0.22
C GLN A 30 -9.21 24.89 -1.34
N ASP A 31 -9.56 24.30 -2.48
CA ASP A 31 -8.79 24.31 -3.74
C ASP A 31 -7.32 23.85 -3.59
N ALA A 32 -7.03 22.93 -2.67
CA ALA A 32 -5.68 22.42 -2.47
C ALA A 32 -5.18 21.61 -3.68
N GLU A 33 -3.92 21.82 -4.04
CA GLU A 33 -3.19 21.04 -5.04
C GLU A 33 -2.25 20.06 -4.31
N VAL A 34 -2.52 18.77 -4.43
CA VAL A 34 -1.85 17.69 -3.71
C VAL A 34 -0.98 16.91 -4.67
N HIS A 35 0.33 17.06 -4.53
CA HIS A 35 1.32 16.31 -5.26
C HIS A 35 1.84 15.17 -4.40
N PHE A 36 2.18 14.03 -5.02
CA PHE A 36 2.75 12.89 -4.30
C PHE A 36 4.07 12.44 -4.93
N LEU A 37 5.10 12.30 -4.09
CA LEU A 37 6.42 11.84 -4.47
C LEU A 37 6.68 10.42 -3.98
N THR A 38 6.99 9.53 -4.92
CA THR A 38 7.37 8.13 -4.64
C THR A 38 8.39 7.58 -5.63
N LYS A 39 8.67 6.27 -5.57
CA LYS A 39 9.47 5.56 -6.59
C LYS A 39 8.57 5.09 -7.72
N LYS A 40 9.12 5.01 -8.94
CA LYS A 40 8.43 4.47 -10.13
C LYS A 40 7.73 3.13 -9.90
N ALA A 41 8.38 2.22 -9.15
CA ALA A 41 7.81 0.91 -8.83
C ALA A 41 6.46 0.95 -8.09
N PHE A 42 6.13 2.06 -7.43
CA PHE A 42 4.86 2.25 -6.71
C PHE A 42 3.85 3.13 -7.44
N GLN A 43 4.21 3.68 -8.62
CA GLN A 43 3.30 4.44 -9.45
C GLN A 43 1.96 3.71 -9.71
N PRO A 44 1.93 2.39 -10.00
CA PRO A 44 0.67 1.71 -10.30
C PRO A 44 -0.39 1.80 -9.20
N VAL A 45 0.04 1.90 -7.92
CA VAL A 45 -0.83 1.99 -6.73
C VAL A 45 -1.49 3.36 -6.60
N LEU A 46 -0.87 4.40 -7.14
CA LEU A 46 -1.29 5.80 -6.92
C LEU A 46 -1.86 6.47 -8.17
N LYS A 47 -1.54 5.98 -9.37
CA LYS A 47 -1.89 6.64 -10.65
C LYS A 47 -3.39 6.90 -10.85
N ALA A 48 -4.25 6.09 -10.24
CA ALA A 48 -5.70 6.21 -10.35
C ALA A 48 -6.34 6.94 -9.16
N ASN A 49 -5.54 7.45 -8.22
CA ASN A 49 -6.07 8.17 -7.07
C ASN A 49 -6.53 9.58 -7.49
N PRO A 50 -7.83 9.89 -7.42
CA PRO A 50 -8.38 11.16 -7.88
C PRO A 50 -8.02 12.34 -6.96
N TYR A 51 -7.46 12.06 -5.78
CA TYR A 51 -7.04 13.09 -4.83
C TYR A 51 -5.60 13.56 -5.05
N ILE A 52 -4.89 12.99 -6.03
CA ILE A 52 -3.52 13.38 -6.39
C ILE A 52 -3.56 14.13 -7.72
N ASP A 53 -3.17 15.41 -7.69
CA ASP A 53 -3.11 16.25 -8.89
C ASP A 53 -1.88 15.93 -9.75
N LYS A 54 -0.74 15.58 -9.11
CA LYS A 54 0.48 15.21 -9.83
C LYS A 54 1.33 14.19 -9.08
N LEU A 55 1.79 13.18 -9.81
CA LEU A 55 2.78 12.22 -9.32
C LEU A 55 4.19 12.62 -9.75
N HIS A 56 5.08 12.69 -8.77
CA HIS A 56 6.53 12.84 -8.97
C HIS A 56 7.19 11.51 -8.70
N LEU A 57 8.03 11.06 -9.63
CA LEU A 57 8.60 9.72 -9.60
C LEU A 57 10.13 9.83 -9.53
N LEU A 58 10.71 9.24 -8.50
CA LEU A 58 12.16 9.09 -8.44
C LEU A 58 12.59 7.98 -9.42
N GLU A 59 13.10 8.41 -10.57
CA GLU A 59 13.70 7.61 -11.63
C GLU A 59 15.14 8.08 -11.84
N GLY A 60 16.12 7.36 -11.29
CA GLY A 60 17.53 7.72 -11.41
C GLY A 60 17.99 8.79 -10.41
N SER A 61 18.38 9.96 -10.93
CA SER A 61 19.09 11.01 -10.17
C SER A 61 18.16 11.77 -9.22
N LEU A 62 18.55 11.82 -7.93
CA LEU A 62 17.86 12.64 -6.94
C LEU A 62 18.01 14.15 -7.23
N LYS A 63 19.07 14.56 -7.93
CA LYS A 63 19.33 15.97 -8.24
C LYS A 63 18.27 16.50 -9.21
N ASP A 64 18.08 15.78 -10.31
CA ASP A 64 17.16 16.15 -11.39
C ASP A 64 15.72 16.19 -10.88
N LEU A 65 15.35 15.21 -10.04
CA LEU A 65 14.05 15.21 -9.36
C LEU A 65 13.86 16.47 -8.50
N VAL A 66 14.88 16.87 -7.73
CA VAL A 66 14.78 18.06 -6.88
C VAL A 66 14.69 19.35 -7.69
N GLU A 67 15.35 19.41 -8.86
CA GLU A 67 15.22 20.54 -9.78
C GLU A 67 13.79 20.62 -10.35
N GLN A 68 13.19 19.49 -10.74
CA GLN A 68 11.78 19.43 -11.15
C GLN A 68 10.84 19.88 -10.02
N LEU A 69 11.06 19.39 -8.80
CA LEU A 69 10.26 19.76 -7.63
C LEU A 69 10.41 21.23 -7.23
N HIS A 70 11.54 21.89 -7.52
CA HIS A 70 11.70 23.33 -7.30
C HIS A 70 10.75 24.14 -8.18
N GLN A 71 10.56 23.73 -9.43
CA GLN A 71 9.71 24.44 -10.39
C GLN A 71 8.23 24.44 -9.96
N GLU A 72 7.82 23.49 -9.15
CA GLU A 72 6.45 23.36 -8.63
C GLU A 72 6.08 24.39 -7.56
N ASN A 73 7.06 25.02 -6.91
CA ASN A 73 6.83 26.06 -5.89
C ASN A 73 5.87 25.67 -4.75
N PHE A 74 6.04 24.50 -4.15
CA PHE A 74 5.23 24.05 -3.00
C PHE A 74 5.20 25.04 -1.83
N ASP A 75 4.07 25.09 -1.13
CA ASP A 75 3.92 25.80 0.15
C ASP A 75 4.35 24.94 1.33
N TYR A 76 3.98 23.65 1.29
CA TYR A 76 4.24 22.70 2.38
C TYR A 76 4.75 21.37 1.87
N ILE A 77 5.65 20.76 2.64
CA ILE A 77 6.12 19.38 2.43
C ILE A 77 5.66 18.50 3.59
N ILE A 78 4.89 17.46 3.28
CA ILE A 78 4.42 16.45 4.23
C ILE A 78 5.23 15.17 4.02
N ASP A 79 6.23 14.97 4.86
CA ASP A 79 7.15 13.82 4.76
C ASP A 79 6.67 12.66 5.64
N LEU A 80 5.89 11.77 5.03
CA LEU A 80 5.37 10.55 5.67
C LEU A 80 6.39 9.40 5.70
N HIS A 81 7.62 9.64 5.23
CA HIS A 81 8.65 8.61 5.14
C HIS A 81 9.77 8.79 6.16
N GLY A 82 10.19 10.02 6.44
CA GLY A 82 11.11 10.39 7.52
C GLY A 82 12.47 9.69 7.49
N ASN A 83 13.22 9.76 6.39
CA ASN A 83 14.58 9.20 6.31
C ASN A 83 15.60 10.20 5.74
N LEU A 84 16.86 9.80 5.65
CA LEU A 84 17.94 10.66 5.12
C LEU A 84 17.64 11.17 3.70
N ARG A 85 17.01 10.35 2.85
CA ARG A 85 16.66 10.76 1.48
C ARG A 85 15.61 11.88 1.50
N THR A 86 14.52 11.72 2.26
CA THR A 86 13.50 12.77 2.35
C THR A 86 14.03 14.01 3.04
N LEU A 87 14.93 13.85 4.02
CA LEU A 87 15.65 14.95 4.64
C LEU A 87 16.45 15.77 3.62
N MET A 88 17.22 15.13 2.74
CA MET A 88 17.95 15.81 1.67
C MET A 88 17.02 16.57 0.71
N ILE A 89 15.89 15.98 0.34
CA ILE A 89 14.89 16.64 -0.52
C ILE A 89 14.36 17.91 0.16
N LYS A 90 13.92 17.79 1.42
CA LYS A 90 13.40 18.93 2.20
C LYS A 90 14.43 20.06 2.34
N PHE A 91 15.68 19.72 2.67
CA PHE A 91 16.77 20.70 2.78
C PHE A 91 17.01 21.45 1.48
N LYS A 92 16.95 20.75 0.33
CA LYS A 92 17.14 21.40 -0.96
C LYS A 92 15.93 22.27 -1.34
N LEU A 93 14.70 21.80 -1.11
CA LEU A 93 13.48 22.54 -1.46
C LEU A 93 13.23 23.79 -0.60
N LYS A 94 13.76 23.83 0.64
CA LYS A 94 13.67 24.99 1.56
C LYS A 94 12.23 25.48 1.80
N LYS A 95 11.27 24.56 1.84
CA LYS A 95 9.86 24.85 2.17
C LYS A 95 9.53 24.37 3.59
N PRO A 96 8.55 25.00 4.27
CA PRO A 96 7.99 24.49 5.52
C PRO A 96 7.67 23.00 5.41
N SER A 97 8.15 22.20 6.35
CA SER A 97 8.06 20.75 6.25
C SER A 97 7.71 20.07 7.57
N PHE A 98 6.82 19.08 7.49
CA PHE A 98 6.29 18.35 8.62
C PHE A 98 6.51 16.86 8.38
N SER A 99 7.24 16.21 9.29
CA SER A 99 7.65 14.82 9.12
C SER A 99 6.93 13.92 10.10
N PHE A 100 6.60 12.70 9.63
CA PHE A 100 6.16 11.61 10.48
C PHE A 100 7.23 11.27 11.52
N ASP A 101 6.87 11.39 12.80
CA ASP A 101 7.71 10.92 13.89
C ASP A 101 7.74 9.39 13.88
N LYS A 102 8.94 8.80 13.71
CA LYS A 102 9.12 7.36 13.63
C LYS A 102 9.08 6.65 14.98
N LEU A 103 9.31 7.35 16.09
CA LEU A 103 9.47 6.76 17.42
C LEU A 103 10.49 5.61 17.42
N ASN A 104 11.66 5.85 16.81
CA ASN A 104 12.69 4.82 16.62
C ASN A 104 13.26 4.33 17.95
N TYR A 105 13.36 5.22 18.95
CA TYR A 105 13.87 4.88 20.28
C TYR A 105 12.89 3.97 21.02
N GLU A 106 11.60 4.29 21.00
CA GLU A 106 10.53 3.48 21.58
C GLU A 106 10.44 2.10 20.91
N LYS A 107 10.57 2.05 19.58
CA LYS A 107 10.67 0.77 18.84
C LYS A 107 11.90 -0.04 19.25
N TRP A 108 13.04 0.62 19.41
CA TRP A 108 14.27 -0.04 19.82
C TRP A 108 14.15 -0.65 21.23
N LEU A 109 13.54 0.08 22.18
CA LEU A 109 13.22 -0.44 23.51
C LEU A 109 12.28 -1.65 23.46
N LEU A 110 11.22 -1.58 22.65
CA LEU A 110 10.28 -2.67 22.50
C LEU A 110 10.94 -3.93 21.91
N VAL A 111 11.73 -3.78 20.85
CA VAL A 111 12.33 -4.93 20.16
C VAL A 111 13.42 -5.59 20.99
N ASN A 112 14.35 -4.80 21.55
CA ASN A 112 15.55 -5.30 22.22
C ASN A 112 15.35 -5.58 23.72
N PHE A 113 14.53 -4.78 24.41
CA PHE A 113 14.34 -4.89 25.85
C PHE A 113 12.93 -5.33 26.26
N LYS A 114 12.01 -5.50 25.29
CA LYS A 114 10.58 -5.81 25.54
C LYS A 114 9.85 -4.77 26.39
N ILE A 115 10.40 -3.55 26.48
CA ILE A 115 9.78 -2.43 27.18
C ILE A 115 8.87 -1.69 26.19
N ASN A 116 7.56 -1.84 26.34
CA ASN A 116 6.58 -1.21 25.45
C ASN A 116 6.30 0.25 25.87
N LYS A 117 7.00 1.20 25.23
CA LYS A 117 6.70 2.64 25.30
C LYS A 117 5.99 3.15 24.03
N MET A 118 5.56 2.26 23.14
CA MET A 118 4.87 2.66 21.93
C MET A 118 3.47 3.20 22.27
N PRO A 119 3.04 4.32 21.67
CA PRO A 119 1.68 4.79 21.86
C PRO A 119 0.69 3.83 21.19
N GLY A 120 -0.48 3.65 21.82
CA GLY A 120 -1.61 2.89 21.26
C GLY A 120 -2.35 3.62 20.14
N ILE A 121 -1.63 4.35 19.28
CA ILE A 121 -2.18 5.17 18.21
C ILE A 121 -1.90 4.50 16.86
N HIS A 122 -2.92 4.38 16.02
CA HIS A 122 -2.77 3.77 14.70
C HIS A 122 -1.83 4.60 13.81
N ILE A 123 -1.14 3.93 12.88
CA ILE A 123 -0.16 4.58 12.01
C ILE A 123 -0.79 5.68 11.13
N VAL A 124 -2.02 5.49 10.69
CA VAL A 124 -2.80 6.47 9.91
C VAL A 124 -3.00 7.77 10.71
N ASP A 125 -3.37 7.68 11.98
CA ASP A 125 -3.57 8.87 12.83
C ASP A 125 -2.24 9.60 13.05
N ARG A 126 -1.14 8.86 13.18
CA ARG A 126 0.20 9.46 13.25
C ARG A 126 0.62 10.13 11.95
N TYR A 127 0.18 9.65 10.79
CA TYR A 127 0.36 10.34 9.52
C TYR A 127 -0.50 11.60 9.45
N LEU A 128 -1.77 11.54 9.86
CA LEU A 128 -2.65 12.72 9.88
C LEU A 128 -2.18 13.81 10.85
N LYS A 129 -1.47 13.45 11.93
CA LYS A 129 -0.83 14.44 12.80
C LYS A 129 0.15 15.37 12.06
N THR A 130 0.73 14.93 10.94
CA THR A 130 1.64 15.78 10.14
C THR A 130 0.93 16.93 9.41
N VAL A 131 -0.39 16.87 9.27
CA VAL A 131 -1.24 17.88 8.60
C VAL A 131 -2.20 18.60 9.55
N GLU A 132 -2.13 18.30 10.85
CA GLU A 132 -3.03 18.87 11.88
C GLU A 132 -2.96 20.41 11.93
N PHE A 133 -1.78 20.99 11.68
CA PHE A 133 -1.58 22.45 11.65
C PHE A 133 -2.38 23.16 10.55
N LEU A 134 -2.84 22.42 9.53
CA LEU A 134 -3.72 22.93 8.46
C LEU A 134 -5.20 22.83 8.83
N GLY A 135 -5.52 22.38 10.05
CA GLY A 135 -6.90 22.11 10.49
C GLY A 135 -7.48 20.80 9.95
N VAL A 136 -6.68 19.98 9.28
CA VAL A 136 -7.11 18.71 8.67
C VAL A 136 -7.24 17.62 9.73
N LYS A 137 -8.35 16.87 9.66
CA LYS A 137 -8.70 15.82 10.63
C LYS A 137 -8.93 14.47 9.94
N ASN A 138 -8.79 13.38 10.70
CA ASN A 138 -9.22 12.07 10.24
C ASN A 138 -10.75 12.07 10.08
N ASP A 139 -11.25 11.61 8.94
CA ASP A 139 -12.69 11.50 8.69
C ASP A 139 -13.25 10.09 8.90
N GLY A 140 -12.39 9.13 9.28
CA GLY A 140 -12.79 7.78 9.65
C GLY A 140 -13.23 6.88 8.50
N LYS A 141 -13.10 7.29 7.23
CA LYS A 141 -13.53 6.46 6.07
C LYS A 141 -12.56 5.33 5.70
N GLY A 142 -11.49 5.14 6.46
CA GLY A 142 -10.48 4.11 6.21
C GLY A 142 -9.53 4.46 5.06
N LEU A 143 -8.93 3.43 4.48
CA LEU A 143 -7.95 3.52 3.39
C LEU A 143 -8.66 3.56 2.04
N ASP A 144 -8.03 4.21 1.06
CA ASP A 144 -8.50 4.21 -0.32
C ASP A 144 -7.57 3.37 -1.20
N TYR A 145 -8.16 2.66 -2.16
CA TYR A 145 -7.42 2.06 -3.26
C TYR A 145 -8.25 2.17 -4.54
N PHE A 146 -7.69 2.87 -5.54
CA PHE A 146 -8.37 3.12 -6.80
C PHE A 146 -7.80 2.20 -7.89
N ILE A 147 -8.65 1.36 -8.45
CA ILE A 147 -8.29 0.44 -9.52
C ILE A 147 -8.65 1.11 -10.85
N PRO A 148 -7.70 1.31 -11.78
CA PRO A 148 -8.02 1.78 -13.12
C PRO A 148 -8.98 0.80 -13.82
N GLU A 149 -9.93 1.30 -14.61
CA GLU A 149 -10.89 0.48 -15.35
C GLU A 149 -10.21 -0.63 -16.19
N ALA A 150 -9.10 -0.31 -16.86
CA ALA A 150 -8.32 -1.25 -17.67
C ALA A 150 -7.66 -2.39 -16.85
N ASP A 151 -7.54 -2.23 -15.54
CA ASP A 151 -7.01 -3.22 -14.61
C ASP A 151 -8.13 -3.92 -13.79
N GLU A 152 -9.41 -3.62 -14.05
CA GLU A 152 -10.51 -4.41 -13.49
C GLU A 152 -10.56 -5.79 -14.18
N VAL A 153 -10.55 -6.85 -13.38
CA VAL A 153 -10.59 -8.24 -13.89
C VAL A 153 -12.05 -8.64 -14.04
N ASP A 154 -12.47 -8.99 -15.26
CA ASP A 154 -13.78 -9.59 -15.48
C ASP A 154 -13.83 -10.99 -14.86
N ILE A 155 -14.75 -11.18 -13.90
CA ILE A 155 -14.97 -12.44 -13.20
C ILE A 155 -15.22 -13.61 -14.16
N LYS A 156 -15.82 -13.36 -15.34
CA LYS A 156 -16.09 -14.39 -16.35
C LYS A 156 -14.82 -14.98 -16.99
N THR A 157 -13.69 -14.30 -16.85
CA THR A 157 -12.38 -14.79 -17.33
C THR A 157 -11.70 -15.75 -16.35
N LEU A 158 -12.23 -15.86 -15.12
CA LEU A 158 -11.75 -16.81 -14.12
C LEU A 158 -12.33 -18.21 -14.36
N PRO A 159 -11.73 -19.29 -13.81
CA PRO A 159 -12.31 -20.62 -13.95
C PRO A 159 -13.71 -20.69 -13.32
N GLU A 160 -14.59 -21.50 -13.92
CA GLU A 160 -16.03 -21.58 -13.60
C GLU A 160 -16.34 -21.66 -12.09
N PRO A 161 -15.64 -22.48 -11.27
CA PRO A 161 -15.91 -22.54 -9.84
C PRO A 161 -15.74 -21.19 -9.13
N GLN A 162 -14.73 -20.40 -9.51
CA GLN A 162 -14.46 -19.10 -8.90
C GLN A 162 -15.43 -18.02 -9.40
N GLN A 163 -16.11 -18.20 -10.54
CA GLN A 163 -17.05 -17.20 -11.07
C GLN A 163 -18.26 -16.98 -10.16
N GLN A 164 -18.68 -18.02 -9.43
CA GLN A 164 -19.79 -17.96 -8.46
C GLN A 164 -19.36 -17.38 -7.10
N GLY A 165 -18.10 -16.99 -6.99
CA GLY A 165 -17.47 -16.34 -5.86
C GLY A 165 -16.49 -17.23 -5.11
N TYR A 166 -15.43 -16.59 -4.61
CA TYR A 166 -14.25 -17.27 -4.07
C TYR A 166 -13.74 -16.58 -2.79
N ILE A 167 -12.83 -17.27 -2.12
CA ILE A 167 -11.98 -16.72 -1.07
C ILE A 167 -10.61 -16.40 -1.67
N GLY A 168 -10.16 -15.17 -1.54
CA GLY A 168 -8.78 -14.82 -1.90
C GLY A 168 -7.84 -15.27 -0.78
N PHE A 169 -6.78 -16.01 -1.12
CA PHE A 169 -5.72 -16.35 -0.18
C PHE A 169 -4.43 -15.68 -0.64
N VAL A 170 -4.05 -14.61 0.03
CA VAL A 170 -2.77 -13.92 -0.20
C VAL A 170 -1.67 -14.72 0.49
N ILE A 171 -0.95 -15.51 -0.31
CA ILE A 171 0.15 -16.35 0.18
C ILE A 171 1.50 -15.64 0.11
N GLY A 172 1.57 -14.54 -0.64
CA GLY A 172 2.77 -13.74 -0.81
C GLY A 172 3.21 -13.00 0.45
N GLY A 173 4.46 -12.53 0.44
CA GLY A 173 5.08 -11.83 1.57
C GLY A 173 6.57 -11.59 1.37
N GLN A 174 7.10 -10.54 1.98
CA GLN A 174 8.52 -10.19 1.83
C GLN A 174 9.45 -11.06 2.70
N HIS A 175 8.99 -11.44 3.90
CA HIS A 175 9.79 -12.20 4.85
C HIS A 175 9.23 -13.61 5.01
N ALA A 176 10.09 -14.62 4.91
CA ALA A 176 9.71 -16.02 5.07
C ALA A 176 9.02 -16.29 6.41
N THR A 177 9.47 -15.63 7.49
CA THR A 177 8.89 -15.75 8.84
C THR A 177 7.46 -15.18 8.95
N LYS A 178 7.00 -14.40 7.98
CA LYS A 178 5.63 -13.90 7.89
C LYS A 178 4.73 -14.74 6.97
N LYS A 179 5.27 -15.73 6.27
CA LYS A 179 4.51 -16.62 5.39
C LYS A 179 4.12 -17.89 6.13
N LEU A 180 2.84 -18.28 6.01
CA LEU A 180 2.40 -19.60 6.44
C LEU A 180 3.07 -20.68 5.58
N PRO A 181 3.50 -21.81 6.18
CA PRO A 181 3.97 -22.97 5.43
C PRO A 181 2.88 -23.51 4.50
N VAL A 182 3.30 -24.08 3.37
CA VAL A 182 2.41 -24.63 2.33
C VAL A 182 1.44 -25.65 2.90
N GLU A 183 1.91 -26.52 3.80
CA GLU A 183 1.14 -27.58 4.43
C GLU A 183 -0.01 -27.01 5.28
N LYS A 184 0.25 -25.87 5.96
CA LYS A 184 -0.78 -25.18 6.75
C LYS A 184 -1.82 -24.54 5.84
N ILE A 185 -1.40 -23.94 4.72
CA ILE A 185 -2.32 -23.36 3.73
C ILE A 185 -3.23 -24.45 3.15
N ILE A 186 -2.67 -25.58 2.75
CA ILE A 186 -3.44 -26.75 2.28
C ILE A 186 -4.44 -27.21 3.35
N SER A 187 -4.01 -27.31 4.62
CA SER A 187 -4.89 -27.72 5.71
C SER A 187 -6.08 -26.77 5.94
N ILE A 188 -5.90 -25.47 5.68
CA ILE A 188 -6.97 -24.47 5.76
C ILE A 188 -7.93 -24.63 4.58
N ILE A 189 -7.39 -24.74 3.37
CA ILE A 189 -8.18 -24.92 2.14
C ILE A 189 -9.04 -26.18 2.22
N HIS A 190 -8.53 -27.28 2.79
CA HIS A 190 -9.31 -28.51 2.95
C HIS A 190 -10.52 -28.35 3.88
N LYS A 191 -10.42 -27.50 4.91
CA LYS A 191 -11.50 -27.29 5.89
C LYS A 191 -12.63 -26.39 5.38
N ILE A 192 -12.44 -25.74 4.24
CA ILE A 192 -13.38 -24.75 3.70
C ILE A 192 -13.89 -25.24 2.34
N ALA A 193 -15.20 -25.33 2.17
CA ALA A 193 -15.80 -25.84 0.93
C ALA A 193 -15.67 -24.87 -0.26
N SER A 194 -15.53 -23.57 0.00
CA SER A 194 -15.52 -22.54 -1.05
C SER A 194 -14.30 -22.65 -1.99
N PRO A 195 -14.44 -22.21 -3.26
CA PRO A 195 -13.32 -22.03 -4.18
C PRO A 195 -12.33 -20.97 -3.70
N PHE A 196 -11.06 -21.11 -4.09
CA PHE A 196 -9.97 -20.21 -3.72
C PHE A 196 -9.26 -19.63 -4.94
N ILE A 197 -8.77 -18.39 -4.78
CA ILE A 197 -7.77 -17.79 -5.66
C ILE A 197 -6.53 -17.46 -4.84
N LEU A 198 -5.38 -18.01 -5.22
CA LEU A 198 -4.10 -17.72 -4.56
C LEU A 198 -3.47 -16.46 -5.16
N LEU A 199 -3.19 -15.47 -4.32
CA LEU A 199 -2.63 -14.18 -4.69
C LEU A 199 -1.20 -14.05 -4.16
N GLY A 200 -0.29 -13.57 -5.00
CA GLY A 200 1.13 -13.43 -4.67
C GLY A 200 1.96 -12.96 -5.85
N GLY A 201 3.24 -12.73 -5.60
CA GLY A 201 4.20 -12.35 -6.63
C GLY A 201 4.62 -13.52 -7.53
N LYS A 202 5.57 -13.26 -8.44
CA LYS A 202 6.15 -14.32 -9.29
C LYS A 202 6.94 -15.33 -8.46
N GLU A 203 7.55 -14.85 -7.39
CA GLU A 203 8.28 -15.64 -6.40
C GLU A 203 7.41 -16.65 -5.63
N ASP A 204 6.09 -16.45 -5.60
CA ASP A 204 5.15 -17.33 -4.88
C ASP A 204 4.53 -18.40 -5.81
N MET A 205 4.83 -18.35 -7.12
CA MET A 205 4.20 -19.21 -8.12
C MET A 205 4.44 -20.71 -7.85
N GLU A 206 5.66 -21.09 -7.47
CA GLU A 206 5.98 -22.50 -7.17
C GLU A 206 5.21 -23.03 -5.95
N ALA A 207 5.11 -22.22 -4.89
CA ALA A 207 4.33 -22.57 -3.71
C ALA A 207 2.84 -22.70 -4.04
N ALA A 208 2.31 -21.79 -4.85
CA ALA A 208 0.92 -21.80 -5.30
C ALA A 208 0.59 -23.03 -6.17
N GLU A 209 1.50 -23.44 -7.06
CA GLU A 209 1.33 -24.66 -7.87
C GLU A 209 1.30 -25.91 -6.99
N LYS A 210 2.18 -26.00 -5.98
CA LYS A 210 2.14 -27.09 -4.98
C LYS A 210 0.78 -27.12 -4.29
N ILE A 211 0.29 -25.98 -3.79
CA ILE A 211 -1.01 -25.89 -3.12
C ILE A 211 -2.15 -26.33 -4.05
N SER A 212 -2.18 -25.83 -5.30
CA SER A 212 -3.23 -26.14 -6.28
C SER A 212 -3.21 -27.63 -6.69
N ALA A 213 -2.02 -28.22 -6.84
CA ALA A 213 -1.87 -29.64 -7.15
C ALA A 213 -2.42 -30.55 -6.03
N PHE A 214 -2.18 -30.20 -4.76
CA PHE A 214 -2.68 -30.98 -3.62
C PHE A 214 -4.17 -30.76 -3.33
N ALA A 215 -4.65 -29.51 -3.42
CA ALA A 215 -6.03 -29.17 -3.08
C ALA A 215 -7.05 -29.37 -4.22
N GLY A 216 -6.56 -29.63 -5.44
CA GLY A 216 -7.36 -29.77 -6.66
C GLY A 216 -7.49 -28.47 -7.44
N LYS A 217 -7.18 -28.53 -8.75
CA LYS A 217 -7.19 -27.38 -9.66
C LYS A 217 -8.58 -26.76 -9.87
N GLU A 218 -9.64 -27.54 -9.69
CA GLU A 218 -11.02 -27.04 -9.73
C GLU A 218 -11.31 -26.13 -8.52
N LYS A 219 -10.78 -26.48 -7.35
CA LYS A 219 -11.00 -25.73 -6.12
C LYS A 219 -10.10 -24.52 -6.00
N VAL A 220 -8.85 -24.63 -6.44
CA VAL A 220 -7.81 -23.61 -6.23
C VAL A 220 -7.23 -23.12 -7.54
N TYR A 221 -7.50 -21.85 -7.86
CA TYR A 221 -6.88 -21.16 -8.97
C TYR A 221 -5.59 -20.44 -8.52
N ASN A 222 -4.47 -20.80 -9.13
CA ASN A 222 -3.21 -20.08 -8.93
C ASN A 222 -3.19 -18.78 -9.76
N ALA A 223 -3.28 -17.63 -9.09
CA ALA A 223 -3.14 -16.31 -9.70
C ALA A 223 -1.78 -15.64 -9.43
N CYS A 224 -0.88 -16.29 -8.68
CA CYS A 224 0.43 -15.75 -8.34
C CYS A 224 1.27 -15.45 -9.58
N GLY A 225 1.80 -14.22 -9.68
CA GLY A 225 2.63 -13.78 -10.79
C GLY A 225 1.92 -13.57 -12.14
N LYS A 226 0.62 -13.90 -12.26
CA LYS A 226 -0.18 -13.75 -13.49
C LYS A 226 -0.78 -12.35 -13.66
N PHE A 227 -1.00 -11.65 -12.56
CA PHE A 227 -1.65 -10.35 -12.54
C PHE A 227 -0.69 -9.26 -12.06
N ASN A 228 -0.87 -8.05 -12.58
CA ASN A 228 -0.23 -6.87 -12.00
C ASN A 228 -0.89 -6.52 -10.65
N ILE A 229 -0.35 -5.54 -9.93
CA ILE A 229 -0.84 -5.17 -8.59
C ILE A 229 -2.30 -4.71 -8.60
N ASN A 230 -2.72 -3.95 -9.62
CA ASN A 230 -4.09 -3.43 -9.72
C ASN A 230 -5.10 -4.53 -10.05
N LYS A 231 -4.73 -5.44 -10.95
CA LYS A 231 -5.54 -6.63 -11.25
C LYS A 231 -5.64 -7.55 -10.04
N SER A 232 -4.57 -7.67 -9.26
CA SER A 232 -4.59 -8.41 -7.98
C SER A 232 -5.52 -7.73 -6.97
N ALA A 233 -5.49 -6.39 -6.88
CA ALA A 233 -6.43 -5.62 -6.07
C ALA A 233 -7.89 -5.76 -6.56
N SER A 234 -8.10 -5.89 -7.88
CA SER A 234 -9.43 -6.17 -8.45
C SER A 234 -9.95 -7.54 -8.02
N LEU A 235 -9.09 -8.55 -7.98
CA LEU A 235 -9.44 -9.86 -7.41
C LEU A 235 -9.69 -9.79 -5.91
N VAL A 236 -9.00 -8.92 -5.17
CA VAL A 236 -9.28 -8.68 -3.74
C VAL A 236 -10.67 -8.03 -3.57
N LYS A 237 -10.98 -6.98 -4.33
CA LYS A 237 -12.27 -6.26 -4.31
C LYS A 237 -13.46 -7.19 -4.60
N GLN A 238 -13.28 -8.19 -5.45
CA GLN A 238 -14.33 -9.12 -5.85
C GLN A 238 -14.43 -10.37 -4.95
N ALA A 239 -13.46 -10.61 -4.06
CA ALA A 239 -13.48 -11.77 -3.18
C ALA A 239 -14.56 -11.64 -2.10
N LYS A 240 -15.21 -12.75 -1.75
CA LYS A 240 -16.18 -12.77 -0.62
C LYS A 240 -15.47 -12.59 0.72
N LYS A 241 -14.25 -13.12 0.83
CA LYS A 241 -13.37 -13.05 2.00
C LYS A 241 -11.92 -13.09 1.56
N ILE A 242 -11.05 -12.51 2.38
CA ILE A 242 -9.59 -12.57 2.20
C ILE A 242 -8.97 -13.26 3.41
N ILE A 243 -8.06 -14.19 3.13
CA ILE A 243 -7.09 -14.72 4.09
C ILE A 243 -5.74 -14.18 3.66
N SER A 244 -5.03 -13.48 4.53
CA SER A 244 -3.77 -12.84 4.17
C SER A 244 -2.76 -12.91 5.31
N HIS A 245 -1.48 -12.94 4.94
CA HIS A 245 -0.39 -12.56 5.82
C HIS A 245 -0.36 -11.03 6.02
N ASP A 246 0.50 -10.56 6.92
CA ASP A 246 0.86 -9.14 7.03
C ASP A 246 1.76 -8.74 5.83
N THR A 247 1.12 -8.27 4.75
CA THR A 247 1.73 -7.92 3.46
C THR A 247 0.98 -6.77 2.79
N GLY A 248 1.53 -6.22 1.70
CA GLY A 248 0.94 -5.07 1.00
C GLY A 248 -0.50 -5.27 0.53
N LEU A 249 -0.87 -6.48 0.09
CA LEU A 249 -2.24 -6.82 -0.35
C LEU A 249 -3.25 -6.98 0.79
N MET A 250 -2.80 -7.00 2.05
CA MET A 250 -3.69 -6.99 3.22
C MET A 250 -4.32 -5.61 3.43
N HIS A 251 -3.57 -4.56 3.09
CA HIS A 251 -3.96 -3.16 3.23
C HIS A 251 -4.81 -2.72 2.04
#